data_AF-A0A2D5GUH7-F1
#
_entry.id   AF-A0A2D5GUH7-F1
#
_cell.length_a   1.000
_cell.length_b   1.000
_cell.length_c   1.000
_cell.angle_alpha   90.00
_cell.angle_beta   90.00
_cell.angle_gamma   90.00
#
_symmetry.space_group_name_H-M   'P 1'
#
loop_
_entity.id
_entity.type
_entity.pdbx_description
1 polymer ?
#
loop_
_entity_poly.entity_id
_entity_poly.type
_entity_poly.pdbx_seq_one_letter_code
_entity_poly.pdbx_strand_id
1 'polypeptide(L)' 'MDSEAHKAEKQRGSAEAGLVYFGGVLTGFIGIIGSVMAFFNAEAVGGSLYLLASAVVFGLLANAMYRH' A
#
# COMPACT_ATOMS: atom_id res chain seq x y z
N MET A 1 -29.92 5.50 -17.50
CA MET A 1 -28.96 6.21 -16.63
C MET A 1 -28.06 5.25 -15.84
N ASP A 2 -28.48 4.01 -15.58
CA ASP A 2 -27.68 3.03 -14.79
C ASP A 2 -26.37 2.57 -15.44
N SER A 3 -26.29 2.57 -16.78
CA SER A 3 -25.09 2.14 -17.52
C SER A 3 -23.87 3.05 -17.31
N GLU A 4 -24.09 4.35 -17.14
CA GLU A 4 -23.03 5.34 -16.94
C GLU A 4 -22.48 5.26 -15.50
N ALA A 5 -23.37 5.11 -14.52
CA ALA A 5 -23.01 4.95 -13.10
C ALA A 5 -22.18 3.68 -12.87
N HIS A 6 -22.58 2.56 -13.48
CA HIS A 6 -21.89 1.28 -13.33
C HIS A 6 -20.48 1.26 -13.95
N LYS A 7 -20.27 2.02 -15.04
CA LYS A 7 -18.95 2.21 -15.67
C LYS A 7 -18.04 3.09 -14.81
N ALA A 8 -18.58 4.18 -14.26
CA ALA A 8 -17.84 5.07 -13.38
C ALA A 8 -17.38 4.37 -12.10
N GLU A 9 -18.23 3.51 -11.52
CA GLU A 9 -17.92 2.74 -10.32
C GLU A 9 -16.82 1.70 -10.59
N LYS A 10 -16.86 1.01 -11.73
CA LYS A 10 -15.81 0.06 -12.14
C LYS A 10 -14.46 0.76 -12.40
N GLN A 11 -14.46 1.95 -12.99
CA GLN A 11 -13.25 2.75 -13.16
C GLN A 11 -12.69 3.23 -11.81
N ARG A 12 -13.54 3.68 -10.89
CA ARG A 12 -13.12 4.08 -9.54
C ARG A 12 -12.51 2.92 -8.77
N GLY A 13 -13.14 1.74 -8.76
CA GLY A 13 -12.59 0.55 -8.12
C GLY A 13 -11.22 0.14 -8.69
N SER A 14 -11.04 0.26 -10.01
CA SER A 14 -9.74 0.00 -10.66
C SER A 14 -8.67 1.03 -10.30
N ALA A 15 -9.03 2.31 -10.18
CA ALA A 15 -8.12 3.38 -9.80
C ALA A 15 -7.69 3.27 -8.33
N GLU A 16 -8.62 2.94 -7.43
CA GLU A 16 -8.37 2.71 -6.02
C GLU A 16 -7.47 1.48 -5.82
N ALA A 17 -7.69 0.39 -6.56
CA ALA A 17 -6.84 -0.80 -6.48
C ALA A 17 -5.40 -0.49 -6.90
N GLY A 18 -5.22 0.30 -7.96
CA GLY A 18 -3.90 0.77 -8.41
C GLY A 18 -3.21 1.65 -7.36
N LEU A 19 -3.96 2.54 -6.70
CA LEU A 19 -3.45 3.39 -5.63
C LEU A 19 -2.98 2.57 -4.42
N VAL A 20 -3.75 1.56 -4.04
CA VAL A 20 -3.41 0.65 -2.92
C VAL A 20 -2.17 -0.17 -3.24
N TYR A 21 -2.06 -0.71 -4.46
CA TYR A 21 -0.87 -1.43 -4.90
C TYR A 21 0.37 -0.53 -4.89
N PHE A 22 0.28 0.67 -5.48
CA PHE A 22 1.37 1.64 -5.48
C PHE A 22 1.77 2.07 -4.07
N GLY A 23 0.78 2.36 -3.21
CA GLY A 23 0.99 2.72 -1.81
C GLY A 23 1.70 1.62 -1.03
N GLY A 24 1.32 0.36 -1.24
CA GLY A 24 1.97 -0.78 -0.60
C GLY A 24 3.41 -0.98 -1.02
N VAL A 25 3.69 -0.92 -2.33
CA VAL A 25 5.05 -1.06 -2.86
C VAL A 25 5.95 0.07 -2.35
N LEU A 26 5.48 1.32 -2.42
CA LEU A 26 6.25 2.48 -1.99
C LEU A 26 6.53 2.45 -0.48
N THR A 27 5.50 2.18 0.32
CA THR A 27 5.62 2.12 1.79
C THR A 27 6.53 0.97 2.21
N GLY A 28 6.44 -0.19 1.56
CA GLY A 28 7.33 -1.33 1.79
C GLY A 28 8.78 -1.02 1.46
N PHE A 29 9.03 -0.38 0.30
CA PHE A 29 10.37 0.02 -0.11
C PHE A 29 11.02 1.01 0.86
N ILE A 30 10.29 2.05 1.28
CA ILE A 30 10.77 3.02 2.26
C ILE A 30 10.99 2.35 3.62
N GLY A 31 10.12 1.43 4.04
CA GLY A 31 10.28 0.66 5.27
C GLY A 31 11.54 -0.21 5.29
N ILE A 32 11.90 -0.84 4.17
CA ILE A 32 13.13 -1.62 4.03
C ILE A 32 14.35 -0.70 4.14
N ILE A 33 14.38 0.41 3.39
CA ILE A 33 15.49 1.38 3.46
C ILE A 33 15.64 1.95 4.88
N GLY A 34 14.53 2.35 5.50
CA GLY A 34 14.52 2.85 6.87
C GLY A 34 15.02 1.81 7.88
N SER A 35 14.67 0.53 7.68
CA SER A 35 15.18 -0.57 8.52
C SER A 35 16.68 -0.75 8.38
N VAL A 36 17.20 -0.71 7.14
CA VAL A 36 18.65 -0.81 6.88
C VAL A 36 19.40 0.38 7.50
N MET A 37 18.87 1.59 7.37
CA MET A 37 19.46 2.78 8.01
C MET A 37 19.43 2.70 9.54
N ALA A 38 18.36 2.16 10.12
CA ALA A 38 18.25 1.96 11.56
C ALA A 38 19.24 0.91 12.12
N PHE A 39 19.64 -0.07 11.32
CA PHE A 39 20.73 -0.99 11.68
C PHE A 39 22.07 -0.27 11.87
N PHE A 40 22.32 0.80 11.12
CA PHE A 40 23.53 1.62 11.25
C PHE A 40 23.36 2.79 12.23
N ASN A 41 22.13 3.16 12.58
CA ASN A 41 21.80 4.24 13.51
C ASN A 41 20.61 3.86 14.41
N ALA A 42 20.93 3.40 15.63
CA ALA A 42 19.96 2.81 16.57
C ALA A 42 18.80 3.73 17.00
N GLU A 43 18.88 5.04 16.77
CA GLU A 43 17.80 5.99 17.09
C GLU A 43 16.60 5.91 16.11
N ALA A 44 16.76 5.26 14.94
CA ALA A 44 15.73 5.19 13.90
C ALA A 44 14.83 3.94 13.94
N VAL A 45 15.03 3.05 14.93
CA VAL A 45 14.44 1.69 14.99
C VAL A 45 12.91 1.68 15.07
N GLY A 46 12.28 2.76 15.56
CA GLY A 46 10.82 2.81 15.73
C GLY A 46 10.03 3.02 14.42
N GLY A 47 10.52 3.88 13.51
CA GLY A 47 9.75 4.31 12.33
C GLY A 47 9.63 3.25 11.24
N SER A 48 10.65 2.41 11.11
CA SER A 48 10.74 1.38 10.07
C SER A 48 9.76 0.22 10.29
N LEU A 49 9.50 -0.15 11.54
CA LEU A 49 8.48 -1.14 11.92
C LEU A 49 7.07 -0.69 11.51
N TYR A 50 6.71 0.58 11.72
CA TYR A 50 5.41 1.12 11.32
C TYR A 50 5.25 1.17 9.80
N LEU A 51 6.32 1.48 9.07
CA LEU A 51 6.34 1.44 7.61
C LEU A 51 6.17 0.01 7.10
N LEU A 52 6.85 -0.97 7.71
CA LEU A 52 6.68 -2.38 7.36
C LEU A 52 5.25 -2.86 7.61
N ALA A 53 4.67 -2.55 8.77
CA ALA A 53 3.29 -2.89 9.10
C ALA A 53 2.29 -2.26 8.11
N SER A 54 2.51 -1.00 7.74
CA SER A 54 1.69 -0.30 6.75
C SER A 54 1.76 -0.97 5.38
N ALA A 55 2.95 -1.41 4.94
CA ALA A 55 3.13 -2.13 3.68
C ALA A 55 2.34 -3.45 3.65
N VAL A 56 2.32 -4.19 4.77
CA VAL A 56 1.50 -5.41 4.91
C VAL A 56 0.02 -5.11 4.79
N VAL A 57 -0.48 -4.05 5.44
CA VAL A 57 -1.89 -3.63 5.35
C VAL A 57 -2.27 -3.26 3.91
N PHE A 58 -1.43 -2.49 3.22
CA PHE A 58 -1.65 -2.18 1.80
C PHE A 58 -1.65 -3.44 0.92
N GLY A 59 -0.75 -4.40 1.18
CA GLY A 59 -0.71 -5.68 0.46
C GLY A 59 -1.98 -6.52 0.68
N LEU A 60 -2.47 -6.59 1.92
CA LEU A 60 -3.72 -7.27 2.26
C LEU A 60 -4.93 -6.58 1.62
N LEU A 61 -4.94 -5.25 1.60
CA LEU A 61 -6.00 -4.46 0.97
C LEU A 61 -6.01 -4.65 -0.55
N ALA A 62 -4.84 -4.61 -1.20
CA ALA A 62 -4.71 -4.94 -2.63
C ALA A 62 -5.24 -6.35 -2.90
N ASN A 63 -4.81 -7.34 -2.12
CA ASN A 63 -5.30 -8.71 -2.26
C ASN A 63 -6.82 -8.81 -2.09
N ALA A 64 -7.42 -8.11 -1.12
CA ALA A 64 -8.87 -8.10 -0.94
C ALA A 64 -9.62 -7.43 -2.10
N MET A 65 -9.02 -6.42 -2.75
CA MET A 65 -9.60 -5.74 -3.91
C MET A 65 -9.47 -6.53 -5.21
N TYR A 66 -8.38 -7.29 -5.39
CA TYR A 66 -8.12 -8.09 -6.59
C TYR A 66 -8.61 -9.55 -6.49
N ARG A 67 -8.92 -10.02 -5.29
CA ARG A 67 -9.63 -11.27 -5.03
C ARG A 67 -11.07 -11.15 -5.53
N HIS A 68 -11.22 -11.38 -6.83
CA HIS A 68 -12.48 -11.85 -7.39
C HIS A 68 -12.70 -13.31 -6.98
#